data_AF-A0A0G1C543-F1
#
_entry.id   AF-A0A0G1C543-F1
#
_cell.length_a   1.000
_cell.length_b   1.000
_cell.length_c   1.000
_cell.angle_alpha   90.00
_cell.angle_beta   90.00
_cell.angle_gamma   90.00
#
_symmetry.space_group_name_H-M   'P 1'
#
loop_
_entity.id
_entity.type
_entity.pdbx_description
1 polymer ?
#
loop_
_entity_poly.entity_id
_entity_poly.type
_entity_poly.pdbx_seq_one_letter_code
_entity_poly.pdbx_strand_id
1 'polypeptide(L)'
;MRRWWNKYGLNFLSCLGGLVFHFFVLGYAFAEVNVNILAVNATESRKEKEIKYKLPQELTADDILDTAGLKLDYDINEKAYFVVGKVNLEPKESRTLKVKIRDVWKINPEKITDIKNQIDISVERFKGSEQSESADKKREELLQRLDYIVEEQTKYADSVEKRIDQFRTYSGELDQIRLDAISVTYWRAKPGEVPEDKYVKFVVEVENPLKDKPKKVNQQHYLPEEVRQEHIIDLKGFELHYDSENKQSYLSKEEELKPAEKKRYEFEVLDIWRIPQPNIEDLKDRTRETYKLLENTEYANSAAYLVASIKENLAKIDESQSQERSLKEHISEFRINSERFEVAKKDVEALEDLLRAVRENLERSLLKNVLKRVQSLKSLAAIAKALFNKNMPLNTMLGIIIGVVGFVGFMTVVNFIIWGRRSKTIKIDEHKEEVEGKEKKV
;
A
#
# COMPACT_ATOMS: atom_id res chain seq x y z
N MET A 1 -18.88 -0.47 56.02
CA MET A 1 -18.33 -0.17 54.68
C MET A 1 -19.18 0.77 53.82
N ARG A 2 -20.52 0.75 53.88
CA ARG A 2 -21.40 1.63 53.06
C ARG A 2 -21.44 3.13 53.44
N ARG A 3 -20.84 3.51 54.59
CA ARG A 3 -20.89 4.88 55.13
C ARG A 3 -19.62 5.71 54.84
N TRP A 4 -18.57 5.08 54.29
CA TRP A 4 -17.30 5.75 54.02
C TRP A 4 -17.22 6.33 52.59
N TRP A 5 -18.06 5.84 51.68
CA TRP A 5 -18.09 6.28 50.27
C TRP A 5 -18.77 7.64 50.03
N ASN A 6 -19.70 8.07 50.87
CA ASN A 6 -20.50 9.28 50.62
C ASN A 6 -19.80 10.61 50.94
N LYS A 7 -18.63 10.59 51.62
CA LYS A 7 -17.94 11.84 52.03
C LYS A 7 -16.75 12.21 51.16
N TYR A 8 -16.22 11.28 50.35
CA TYR A 8 -15.02 11.49 49.53
C TYR A 8 -15.24 11.25 48.03
N GLY A 9 -16.37 10.66 47.61
CA GLY A 9 -16.64 10.37 46.19
C GLY A 9 -17.00 11.59 45.34
N LEU A 10 -17.50 12.68 45.94
CA LEU A 10 -17.98 13.85 45.18
C LEU A 10 -16.88 14.85 44.81
N ASN A 11 -15.79 14.93 45.58
CA ASN A 11 -14.67 15.85 45.32
C ASN A 11 -13.59 15.25 44.41
N PHE A 12 -13.63 13.94 44.13
CA PHE A 12 -12.68 13.31 43.22
C PHE A 12 -13.10 13.44 41.74
N LEU A 13 -14.41 13.56 41.48
CA LEU A 13 -14.96 13.73 40.13
C LEU A 13 -14.89 15.17 39.61
N SER A 14 -14.80 16.18 40.48
CA SER A 14 -14.66 17.59 40.04
C SER A 14 -13.21 17.97 39.68
N CYS A 15 -12.20 17.27 40.21
CA CYS A 15 -10.80 17.50 39.82
C CYS A 15 -10.39 16.76 38.53
N LEU A 16 -11.03 15.64 38.18
CA LEU A 16 -10.76 14.96 36.91
C LEU A 16 -11.42 15.65 35.69
N GLY A 17 -12.51 16.39 35.90
CA GLY A 17 -13.19 17.15 34.84
C GLY A 17 -12.45 18.42 34.39
N GLY A 18 -11.53 18.95 35.20
CA GLY A 18 -10.76 20.17 34.88
C GLY A 18 -9.45 19.92 34.13
N LEU A 19 -8.93 18.68 34.14
CA LEU A 19 -7.62 18.35 33.57
C LEU A 19 -7.70 17.74 32.16
N VAL A 20 -8.88 17.36 31.69
CA VAL A 20 -9.11 16.80 30.34
C VAL A 20 -9.44 17.88 29.29
N PHE A 21 -9.74 19.11 29.70
CA PHE A 21 -10.12 20.19 28.78
C PHE A 21 -9.03 21.21 28.45
N HIS A 22 -7.80 21.04 28.96
CA HIS A 22 -6.67 21.94 28.66
C HIS A 22 -5.66 21.37 27.63
N PHE A 23 -5.90 20.18 27.07
CA PHE A 23 -5.00 19.58 26.08
C PHE A 23 -5.47 19.67 24.62
N PHE A 24 -6.62 20.28 24.34
CA PHE A 24 -7.21 20.27 22.99
C PHE A 24 -7.01 21.54 22.14
N VAL A 25 -6.13 22.46 22.55
CA VAL A 25 -5.77 23.62 21.71
C VAL A 25 -4.26 23.84 21.72
N LEU A 26 -3.49 22.81 21.40
CA LEU A 26 -2.24 23.05 20.67
C LEU A 26 -2.66 23.32 19.22
N GLY A 27 -2.99 24.60 18.96
CA GLY A 27 -3.14 25.07 17.59
C GLY A 27 -1.81 24.84 16.90
N TYR A 28 -1.72 23.81 16.07
CA TYR A 28 -0.66 23.69 15.09
C TYR A 28 -0.74 24.97 14.25
N ALA A 29 0.19 25.89 14.50
CA ALA A 29 0.38 27.06 13.66
C ALA A 29 0.92 26.56 12.33
N PHE A 30 0.01 26.12 11.45
CA PHE A 30 0.38 25.78 10.10
C PHE A 30 0.87 27.06 9.42
N ALA A 31 2.00 26.96 8.71
CA ALA A 31 2.48 28.09 7.92
C ALA A 31 1.43 28.42 6.85
N GLU A 32 1.12 29.70 6.69
CA GLU A 32 0.20 30.19 5.67
C GLU A 32 0.97 30.63 4.43
N VAL A 33 0.43 30.31 3.26
CA VAL A 33 0.97 30.70 1.96
C VAL A 33 -0.08 31.49 1.19
N ASN A 34 0.35 32.50 0.44
CA ASN A 34 -0.52 33.29 -0.43
C ASN A 34 -0.26 32.94 -1.89
N VAL A 35 -1.29 32.53 -2.61
CA VAL A 35 -1.29 32.44 -4.07
C VAL A 35 -1.78 33.78 -4.63
N ASN A 36 -0.88 34.49 -5.32
CA ASN A 36 -1.15 35.81 -5.86
C ASN A 36 -1.66 35.71 -7.30
N ILE A 37 -2.94 36.05 -7.52
CA ILE A 37 -3.56 36.04 -8.84
C ILE A 37 -3.62 37.49 -9.36
N LEU A 38 -2.89 37.78 -10.43
CA LEU A 38 -2.80 39.12 -11.00
C LEU A 38 -3.89 39.35 -12.07
N ALA A 39 -4.78 40.30 -11.79
CA ALA A 39 -5.80 40.76 -12.72
C ALA A 39 -5.45 42.17 -13.24
N VAL A 40 -5.03 42.26 -14.50
CA VAL A 40 -4.69 43.53 -15.17
C VAL A 40 -5.77 43.95 -16.16
N ASN A 41 -6.14 45.23 -16.11
CA ASN A 41 -6.90 45.93 -17.14
C ASN A 41 -5.99 46.91 -17.90
N ALA A 42 -5.67 46.60 -19.15
CA ALA A 42 -4.81 47.45 -19.98
C ALA A 42 -5.58 48.55 -20.74
N THR A 43 -6.91 48.59 -20.70
CA THR A 43 -7.73 49.53 -21.47
C THR A 43 -7.97 50.85 -20.74
N GLU A 44 -8.35 51.89 -21.50
CA GLU A 44 -8.77 53.20 -20.97
C GLU A 44 -10.21 53.21 -20.42
N SER A 45 -10.94 52.10 -20.59
CA SER A 45 -12.29 51.92 -20.06
C SER A 45 -12.31 50.86 -18.95
N ARG A 46 -13.30 51.00 -18.06
CA ARG A 46 -13.62 50.00 -17.04
C ARG A 46 -13.98 48.68 -17.71
N LYS A 47 -13.43 47.58 -17.19
CA LYS A 47 -13.65 46.25 -17.76
C LYS A 47 -13.88 45.22 -16.67
N GLU A 48 -14.90 44.39 -16.86
CA GLU A 48 -15.10 43.18 -16.09
C GLU A 48 -14.13 42.11 -16.63
N LYS A 49 -13.29 41.55 -15.77
CA LYS A 49 -12.38 40.46 -16.11
C LYS A 49 -12.83 39.18 -15.40
N GLU A 50 -13.06 38.14 -16.18
CA GLU A 50 -13.29 36.80 -15.65
C GLU A 50 -11.94 36.19 -15.25
N ILE A 51 -11.88 35.67 -14.04
CA ILE A 51 -10.72 34.99 -13.47
C ILE A 51 -11.11 33.54 -13.31
N LYS A 52 -10.33 32.64 -13.91
CA LYS A 52 -10.32 31.21 -13.60
C LYS A 52 -8.87 30.83 -13.34
N TYR A 53 -8.55 30.48 -12.10
CA TYR A 53 -7.19 30.16 -11.70
C TYR A 53 -7.17 28.81 -11.01
N LYS A 54 -6.35 27.89 -11.53
CA LYS A 54 -6.17 26.56 -10.99
C LYS A 54 -5.25 26.60 -9.78
N LEU A 55 -5.69 26.03 -8.67
CA LEU A 55 -4.85 25.87 -7.50
C LEU A 55 -4.01 24.59 -7.63
N PRO A 56 -2.87 24.51 -6.93
CA PRO A 56 -2.08 23.29 -6.87
C PRO A 56 -2.92 22.05 -6.49
N GLN A 57 -2.67 20.94 -7.17
CA GLN A 57 -3.44 19.69 -7.03
C GLN A 57 -3.29 19.02 -5.65
N GLU A 58 -2.26 19.38 -4.89
CA GLU A 58 -1.99 18.82 -3.56
C GLU A 58 -2.93 19.36 -2.47
N LEU A 59 -3.64 20.45 -2.75
CA LEU A 59 -4.52 21.10 -1.78
C LEU A 59 -5.86 20.39 -1.65
N THR A 60 -6.33 20.25 -0.40
CA THR A 60 -7.70 19.88 -0.09
C THR A 60 -8.56 21.12 0.14
N ALA A 61 -9.89 20.96 0.21
CA ALA A 61 -10.80 22.06 0.57
C ALA A 61 -10.43 22.68 1.94
N ASP A 62 -9.98 21.87 2.89
CA ASP A 62 -9.62 22.31 4.25
C ASP A 62 -8.30 23.10 4.30
N ASP A 63 -7.50 23.03 3.24
CA ASP A 63 -6.26 23.78 3.11
C ASP A 63 -6.49 25.17 2.50
N ILE A 64 -7.70 25.47 2.02
CA ILE A 64 -8.04 26.76 1.41
C ILE A 64 -8.71 27.65 2.45
N LEU A 65 -7.93 28.59 2.99
CA LEU A 65 -8.33 29.41 4.14
C LEU A 65 -9.14 30.65 3.72
N ASP A 66 -8.80 31.24 2.58
CA ASP A 66 -9.47 32.43 2.02
C ASP A 66 -9.36 32.46 0.50
N THR A 67 -10.49 32.57 -0.20
CA THR A 67 -10.55 32.61 -1.67
C THR A 67 -10.47 34.02 -2.25
N ALA A 68 -10.24 35.05 -1.42
CA ALA A 68 -10.23 36.45 -1.79
C ALA A 68 -11.52 36.91 -2.49
N GLY A 69 -12.66 36.36 -2.05
CA GLY A 69 -13.98 36.66 -2.62
C GLY A 69 -14.29 35.95 -3.94
N LEU A 70 -13.42 35.04 -4.41
CA LEU A 70 -13.70 34.16 -5.54
C LEU A 70 -14.50 32.93 -5.09
N LYS A 71 -15.23 32.31 -6.03
CA LYS A 71 -15.88 31.02 -5.79
C LYS A 71 -14.86 29.90 -5.94
N LEU A 72 -14.78 29.02 -4.95
CA LEU A 72 -14.04 27.77 -5.02
C LEU A 72 -14.88 26.70 -5.69
N ASP A 73 -14.29 25.96 -6.63
CA ASP A 73 -14.90 24.80 -7.27
C ASP A 73 -13.82 23.72 -7.52
N TYR A 74 -14.24 22.51 -7.91
CA TYR A 74 -13.33 21.38 -8.11
C TYR A 74 -13.44 20.80 -9.52
N ASP A 75 -12.31 20.68 -10.20
CA ASP A 75 -12.24 20.04 -11.52
C ASP A 75 -11.96 18.54 -11.36
N ILE A 76 -12.94 17.71 -11.71
CA ILE A 76 -12.84 16.25 -11.60
C ILE A 76 -11.79 15.68 -12.57
N ASN A 77 -11.67 16.26 -13.76
CA ASN A 77 -10.75 15.76 -14.79
C ASN A 77 -9.31 16.04 -14.39
N GLU A 78 -9.07 17.26 -13.88
CA GLU A 78 -7.76 17.72 -13.48
C GLU A 78 -7.40 17.38 -12.03
N LYS A 79 -8.37 16.86 -11.27
CA LYS A 79 -8.27 16.50 -9.85
C LYS A 79 -7.69 17.63 -8.99
N ALA A 80 -8.14 18.85 -9.24
CA ALA A 80 -7.62 20.04 -8.58
C ALA A 80 -8.73 21.06 -8.32
N TYR A 81 -8.57 21.81 -7.23
CA TYR A 81 -9.41 22.95 -6.96
C TYR A 81 -9.06 24.13 -7.88
N PHE A 82 -10.05 24.94 -8.21
CA PHE A 82 -9.84 26.21 -8.89
C PHE A 82 -10.72 27.30 -8.29
N VAL A 83 -10.24 28.54 -8.38
CA VAL A 83 -11.01 29.71 -8.01
C VAL A 83 -11.52 30.40 -9.26
N VAL A 84 -12.81 30.76 -9.25
CA VAL A 84 -13.48 31.42 -10.36
C VAL A 84 -14.30 32.62 -9.87
N GLY A 85 -14.27 33.70 -10.63
CA GLY A 85 -15.06 34.88 -10.31
C GLY A 85 -14.84 36.01 -11.29
N LYS A 86 -15.62 37.07 -11.14
CA LYS A 86 -15.51 38.27 -11.96
C LYS A 86 -15.01 39.43 -11.13
N VAL A 87 -14.07 40.19 -11.67
CA VAL A 87 -13.52 41.38 -11.02
C VAL A 87 -13.69 42.57 -11.93
N ASN A 88 -14.29 43.63 -11.39
CA ASN A 88 -14.36 44.93 -12.05
C ASN A 88 -13.07 45.69 -11.79
N LEU A 89 -12.37 46.03 -12.87
CA LEU A 89 -11.12 46.78 -12.85
C LEU A 89 -11.35 48.14 -13.51
N GLU A 90 -10.86 49.19 -12.85
CA GLU A 90 -10.80 50.54 -13.40
C GLU A 90 -9.82 50.62 -14.58
N PRO A 91 -9.89 51.67 -15.42
CA PRO A 91 -8.91 51.91 -16.46
C PRO A 91 -7.48 51.85 -15.92
N LYS A 92 -6.60 51.09 -16.60
CA LYS A 92 -5.20 50.88 -16.19
C LYS A 92 -4.99 50.26 -14.79
N GLU A 93 -6.03 49.74 -14.14
CA GLU A 93 -5.89 49.11 -12.83
C GLU A 93 -5.24 47.72 -12.94
N SER A 94 -4.34 47.43 -12.00
CA SER A 94 -3.86 46.07 -11.73
C SER A 94 -4.23 45.71 -10.29
N ARG A 95 -5.01 44.65 -10.11
CA ARG A 95 -5.42 44.14 -8.80
C ARG A 95 -4.83 42.76 -8.57
N THR A 96 -4.23 42.54 -7.41
CA THR A 96 -3.74 41.22 -7.00
C THR A 96 -4.73 40.63 -5.99
N LEU A 97 -5.33 39.49 -6.35
CA LEU A 97 -6.15 38.71 -5.42
C LEU A 97 -5.24 37.72 -4.68
N LYS A 98 -5.30 37.71 -3.35
CA LYS A 98 -4.45 36.87 -2.50
C LYS A 98 -5.27 35.72 -1.93
N VAL A 99 -5.20 34.57 -2.57
CA VAL A 99 -5.83 33.34 -2.05
C VAL A 99 -4.94 32.79 -0.95
N LYS A 100 -5.45 32.72 0.29
CA LYS A 100 -4.71 32.19 1.43
C LYS A 100 -4.93 30.70 1.55
N ILE A 101 -3.84 29.96 1.69
CA ILE A 101 -3.85 28.52 1.80
C ILE A 101 -2.90 28.06 2.92
N ARG A 102 -3.14 26.86 3.43
CA ARG A 102 -2.21 26.15 4.32
C ARG A 102 -1.00 25.66 3.52
N ASP A 103 0.20 25.79 4.08
CA ASP A 103 1.40 25.21 3.48
C ASP A 103 1.40 23.69 3.64
N VAL A 104 1.04 22.99 2.57
CA VAL A 104 1.04 21.52 2.50
C VAL A 104 2.34 20.95 1.93
N TRP A 105 3.26 21.81 1.45
CA TRP A 105 4.49 21.39 0.78
C TRP A 105 5.68 21.30 1.72
N LYS A 106 5.52 21.73 2.96
CA LYS A 106 6.50 21.50 4.02
C LYS A 106 6.27 20.11 4.62
N ILE A 107 7.29 19.26 4.53
CA ILE A 107 7.23 17.92 5.14
C ILE A 107 7.14 18.08 6.66
N ASN A 108 6.13 17.45 7.28
CA ASN A 108 5.96 17.48 8.74
C ASN A 108 7.16 16.79 9.43
N PRO A 109 7.88 17.46 10.35
CA PRO A 109 8.96 16.85 11.12
C PRO A 109 8.53 15.59 11.92
N GLU A 110 7.27 15.53 12.35
CA GLU A 110 6.71 14.32 12.99
C GLU A 110 6.68 13.15 12.00
N LYS A 111 6.28 13.38 10.73
CA LYS A 111 6.30 12.34 9.68
C LYS A 111 7.71 11.79 9.47
N ILE A 112 8.73 12.66 9.46
CA ILE A 112 10.14 12.25 9.36
C ILE A 112 10.54 11.39 10.56
N THR A 113 10.18 11.83 11.77
CA THR A 113 10.48 11.12 13.02
C THR A 113 9.82 9.74 13.05
N ASP A 114 8.57 9.64 12.62
CA ASP A 114 7.84 8.38 12.54
C ASP A 114 8.49 7.40 11.56
N ILE A 115 8.96 7.88 10.40
CA ILE A 115 9.70 7.06 9.44
C ILE A 115 11.01 6.57 10.05
N LYS A 116 11.79 7.44 10.71
CA LYS A 116 13.04 7.05 11.40
C LYS A 116 12.77 5.96 12.45
N ASN A 117 11.72 6.13 13.25
CA ASN A 117 11.31 5.13 14.24
C ASN A 117 10.90 3.79 13.59
N GLN A 118 10.19 3.83 12.45
CA GLN A 118 9.81 2.61 11.72
C GLN A 118 11.04 1.87 11.18
N ILE A 119 12.02 2.59 10.64
CA ILE A 119 13.30 2.04 10.19
C ILE A 119 13.98 1.31 11.37
N ASP A 120 14.12 1.99 12.52
CA ASP A 120 14.79 1.42 13.69
C ASP A 120 14.06 0.17 14.22
N ILE A 121 12.72 0.22 14.34
CA ILE A 121 11.90 -0.92 14.77
C ILE A 121 12.08 -2.12 13.83
N SER A 122 12.17 -1.88 12.53
CA SER A 122 12.34 -2.97 11.57
C SER A 122 13.72 -3.61 11.67
N VAL A 123 14.78 -2.81 11.82
CA VAL A 123 16.16 -3.31 11.99
C VAL A 123 16.30 -4.14 13.27
N GLU A 124 15.69 -3.71 14.37
CA GLU A 124 15.69 -4.46 15.64
C GLU A 124 15.18 -5.90 15.48
N ARG A 125 14.24 -6.16 14.56
CA ARG A 125 13.70 -7.51 14.32
C ARG A 125 14.70 -8.47 13.67
N PHE A 126 15.76 -7.93 13.06
CA PHE A 126 16.81 -8.71 12.39
C PHE A 126 18.09 -8.80 13.23
N LYS A 127 18.14 -8.20 14.42
CA LYS A 127 19.30 -8.33 15.31
C LYS A 127 19.50 -9.79 15.72
N GLY A 128 20.74 -10.25 15.58
CA GLY A 128 21.11 -11.63 15.89
C GLY A 128 20.68 -12.67 14.84
N SER A 129 20.08 -12.25 13.72
CA SER A 129 19.86 -13.12 12.57
C SER A 129 21.03 -13.06 11.58
N GLU A 130 21.08 -14.01 10.64
CA GLU A 130 22.06 -14.01 9.54
C GLU A 130 21.96 -12.76 8.64
N GLN A 131 20.85 -12.01 8.73
CA GLN A 131 20.59 -10.81 7.95
C GLN A 131 20.93 -9.50 8.69
N SER A 132 21.47 -9.57 9.91
CA SER A 132 21.72 -8.37 10.74
C SER A 132 22.60 -7.34 10.04
N GLU A 133 23.74 -7.74 9.46
CA GLU A 133 24.65 -6.81 8.76
C GLU A 133 23.98 -6.18 7.52
N SER A 134 23.16 -6.95 6.81
CA SER A 134 22.38 -6.46 5.68
C SER A 134 21.35 -5.43 6.12
N ALA A 135 20.69 -5.66 7.25
CA ALA A 135 19.72 -4.72 7.81
C ALA A 135 20.41 -3.41 8.22
N ASP A 136 21.60 -3.46 8.81
CA ASP A 136 22.35 -2.24 9.18
C ASP A 136 22.74 -1.40 7.96
N LYS A 137 23.17 -2.02 6.86
CA LYS A 137 23.48 -1.30 5.60
C LYS A 137 22.24 -0.63 5.00
N LYS A 138 21.11 -1.33 4.98
CA LYS A 138 19.83 -0.79 4.48
C LYS A 138 19.28 0.32 5.35
N ARG A 139 19.48 0.22 6.67
CA ARG A 139 19.16 1.29 7.60
C ARG A 139 19.88 2.57 7.22
N GLU A 140 21.20 2.48 7.04
CA GLU A 140 22.03 3.63 6.68
C GLU A 140 21.59 4.24 5.35
N GLU A 141 21.34 3.40 4.33
CA GLU A 141 20.83 3.84 3.03
C GLU A 141 19.51 4.63 3.15
N LEU A 142 18.51 4.08 3.85
CA LEU A 142 17.22 4.75 4.02
C LEU A 142 17.35 6.06 4.80
N LEU A 143 18.21 6.11 5.82
CA LEU A 143 18.44 7.33 6.60
C LEU A 143 19.15 8.41 5.78
N GLN A 144 20.17 8.05 5.00
CA GLN A 144 20.86 8.97 4.10
C GLN A 144 19.92 9.59 3.07
N ARG A 145 19.07 8.77 2.44
CA ARG A 145 18.04 9.24 1.49
C ARG A 145 17.04 10.18 2.17
N LEU A 146 16.60 9.83 3.38
CA LEU A 146 15.66 10.66 4.15
C LEU A 146 16.27 12.00 4.57
N ASP A 147 17.53 11.99 5.05
CA ASP A 147 18.23 13.19 5.49
C ASP A 147 18.50 14.12 4.29
N TYR A 148 18.84 13.58 3.12
CA TYR A 148 18.96 14.37 1.89
C TYR A 148 17.68 15.13 1.52
N ILE A 149 16.51 14.48 1.59
CA ILE A 149 15.22 15.14 1.33
C ILE A 149 14.97 16.29 2.32
N VAL A 150 15.30 16.08 3.59
CA VAL A 150 15.14 17.10 4.63
C VAL A 150 16.08 18.28 4.37
N GLU A 151 17.33 18.00 4.02
CA GLU A 151 18.30 19.04 3.67
C GLU A 151 17.84 19.88 2.47
N GLU A 152 17.37 19.26 1.39
CA GLU A 152 16.83 19.98 0.22
C GLU A 152 15.62 20.86 0.57
N GLN A 153 14.70 20.37 1.42
CA GLN A 153 13.58 21.17 1.92
C GLN A 153 14.04 22.37 2.76
N THR A 154 15.13 22.23 3.52
CA THR A 154 15.68 23.34 4.32
C THR A 154 16.38 24.40 3.47
N LYS A 155 17.09 24.01 2.40
CA LYS A 155 17.79 24.93 1.48
C LYS A 155 16.84 25.96 0.85
N TYR A 156 15.61 25.57 0.60
CA TYR A 156 14.61 26.40 -0.07
C TYR A 156 13.42 26.77 0.82
N ALA A 157 13.60 26.72 2.14
CA ALA A 157 12.55 26.97 3.12
C ALA A 157 11.84 28.31 2.94
N ASP A 158 12.50 29.33 2.37
CA ASP A 158 11.94 30.68 2.21
C ASP A 158 11.16 30.89 0.89
N SER A 159 11.33 30.03 -0.12
CA SER A 159 10.67 30.18 -1.42
C SER A 159 9.54 29.17 -1.59
N VAL A 160 8.30 29.65 -1.60
CA VAL A 160 7.09 28.82 -1.79
C VAL A 160 7.18 28.01 -3.08
N GLU A 161 7.53 28.67 -4.19
CA GLU A 161 7.62 28.03 -5.50
C GLU A 161 8.64 26.89 -5.50
N LYS A 162 9.82 27.14 -4.90
CA LYS A 162 10.83 26.09 -4.75
C LYS A 162 10.38 24.99 -3.80
N ARG A 163 9.71 25.30 -2.68
CA ARG A 163 9.17 24.26 -1.78
C ARG A 163 8.17 23.35 -2.50
N ILE A 164 7.30 23.92 -3.35
CA ILE A 164 6.37 23.15 -4.17
C ILE A 164 7.12 22.20 -5.09
N ASP A 165 8.12 22.71 -5.82
CA ASP A 165 8.95 21.91 -6.74
C ASP A 165 9.69 20.78 -5.99
N GLN A 166 10.34 21.09 -4.86
CA GLN A 166 11.03 20.10 -4.05
C GLN A 166 10.07 19.06 -3.46
N PHE A 167 8.90 19.49 -2.97
CA PHE A 167 7.89 18.56 -2.48
C PHE A 167 7.44 17.59 -3.58
N ARG A 168 7.17 18.10 -4.79
CA ARG A 168 6.77 17.25 -5.91
C ARG A 168 7.88 16.30 -6.34
N THR A 169 9.12 16.78 -6.35
CA THR A 169 10.31 15.99 -6.67
C THR A 169 10.52 14.85 -5.68
N TYR A 170 10.38 15.11 -4.37
CA TYR A 170 10.74 14.15 -3.31
C TYR A 170 9.58 13.43 -2.61
N SER A 171 8.32 13.80 -2.90
CA SER A 171 7.15 13.16 -2.26
C SER A 171 7.09 11.65 -2.50
N GLY A 172 7.38 11.23 -3.74
CA GLY A 172 7.41 9.80 -4.10
C GLY A 172 8.51 9.06 -3.36
N GLU A 173 9.71 9.64 -3.31
CA GLU A 173 10.85 9.07 -2.60
C GLU A 173 10.58 8.93 -1.09
N LEU A 174 9.98 9.96 -0.48
CA LEU A 174 9.61 9.92 0.93
C LEU A 174 8.63 8.78 1.24
N ASP A 175 7.65 8.56 0.36
CA ASP A 175 6.68 7.48 0.51
C ASP A 175 7.32 6.10 0.24
N GLN A 176 8.27 6.00 -0.69
CA GLN A 176 9.04 4.79 -0.94
C GLN A 176 9.90 4.40 0.27
N ILE A 177 10.64 5.35 0.87
CA ILE A 177 11.41 5.14 2.10
C ILE A 177 10.50 4.60 3.21
N ARG A 178 9.30 5.17 3.35
CA ARG A 178 8.32 4.69 4.34
C ARG A 178 7.86 3.26 4.05
N LEU A 179 7.59 2.91 2.80
CA LEU A 179 7.19 1.56 2.41
C LEU A 179 8.32 0.55 2.66
N ASP A 180 9.55 0.89 2.29
CA ASP A 180 10.73 0.07 2.53
C ASP A 180 10.97 -0.13 4.04
N ALA A 181 10.80 0.93 4.83
CA ALA A 181 10.94 0.88 6.28
C ALA A 181 10.03 -0.17 6.93
N ILE A 182 8.81 -0.39 6.42
CA ILE A 182 7.86 -1.39 6.97
C ILE A 182 7.88 -2.73 6.24
N SER A 183 8.61 -2.84 5.13
CA SER A 183 8.56 -3.99 4.23
C SER A 183 9.43 -5.15 4.70
N VAL A 184 8.81 -6.25 5.11
CA VAL A 184 9.52 -7.47 5.50
C VAL A 184 10.37 -8.02 4.35
N THR A 185 9.90 -7.90 3.11
CA THR A 185 10.63 -8.36 1.92
C THR A 185 11.84 -7.48 1.64
N TYR A 186 11.73 -6.16 1.80
CA TYR A 186 12.85 -5.24 1.67
C TYR A 186 13.97 -5.62 2.65
N TRP A 187 13.67 -5.81 3.93
CA TRP A 187 14.68 -6.15 4.93
C TRP A 187 15.29 -7.55 4.76
N ARG A 188 14.53 -8.52 4.26
CA ARG A 188 15.01 -9.89 4.01
C ARG A 188 15.78 -10.05 2.71
N ALA A 189 15.58 -9.15 1.75
CA ALA A 189 16.37 -9.18 0.53
C ALA A 189 17.85 -9.05 0.91
N LYS A 190 18.73 -9.78 0.24
CA LYS A 190 20.17 -9.53 0.37
C LYS A 190 20.42 -8.05 0.00
N PRO A 191 21.38 -7.36 0.63
CA PRO A 191 21.74 -6.03 0.19
C PRO A 191 22.09 -6.19 -1.28
N GLY A 192 21.44 -5.41 -2.14
CA GLY A 192 21.83 -5.40 -3.54
C GLY A 192 23.27 -4.94 -3.55
N GLU A 193 24.20 -5.83 -3.87
CA GLU A 193 25.13 -5.47 -4.93
C GLU A 193 24.21 -4.99 -6.05
N VAL A 194 24.08 -3.66 -6.20
CA VAL A 194 23.53 -3.12 -7.44
C VAL A 194 24.47 -3.69 -8.48
N PRO A 195 24.04 -4.67 -9.31
CA PRO A 195 24.95 -5.22 -10.29
C PRO A 195 25.42 -4.04 -11.13
N GLU A 196 26.72 -3.92 -11.35
CA GLU A 196 27.33 -2.85 -12.15
C GLU A 196 26.68 -2.76 -13.56
N ASP A 197 25.97 -3.81 -13.97
CA ASP A 197 25.19 -3.97 -15.19
C ASP A 197 23.82 -3.23 -15.21
N LYS A 198 23.42 -2.52 -14.13
CA LYS A 198 22.07 -1.93 -13.98
C LYS A 198 21.97 -0.42 -14.20
N TYR A 199 22.91 0.18 -14.91
CA TYR A 199 22.85 1.61 -15.20
C TYR A 199 22.63 1.87 -16.69
N VAL A 200 21.66 2.70 -16.98
CA VAL A 200 21.44 3.27 -18.30
C VAL A 200 22.14 4.62 -18.35
N LYS A 201 22.98 4.81 -19.37
CA LYS A 201 23.66 6.07 -19.62
C LYS A 201 22.80 6.98 -20.48
N PHE A 202 22.42 8.12 -19.91
CA PHE A 202 21.81 9.22 -20.66
C PHE A 202 22.90 10.20 -21.06
N VAL A 203 23.01 10.46 -22.35
CA VAL A 203 23.96 11.42 -22.90
C VAL A 203 23.21 12.70 -23.24
N VAL A 204 23.63 13.80 -22.63
CA VAL A 204 23.17 15.15 -22.95
C VAL A 204 24.33 15.89 -23.61
N GLU A 205 24.12 16.32 -24.84
CA GLU A 205 25.07 17.15 -25.59
C GLU A 205 24.55 18.57 -25.68
N VAL A 206 25.40 19.51 -25.31
CA VAL A 206 25.08 20.93 -25.35
C VAL A 206 26.14 21.66 -26.13
N GLU A 207 25.68 22.54 -27.02
CA GLU A 207 26.53 23.35 -27.86
C GLU A 207 26.18 24.83 -27.70
N ASN A 208 27.20 25.68 -27.63
CA ASN A 208 26.98 27.11 -27.82
C ASN A 208 26.67 27.38 -29.30
N PRO A 209 25.46 27.84 -29.66
CA PRO A 209 25.12 28.12 -31.05
C PRO A 209 25.92 29.31 -31.62
N LEU A 210 26.53 30.15 -30.78
CA LEU A 210 27.36 31.27 -31.19
C LEU A 210 28.80 30.84 -31.40
N LYS A 211 29.34 31.10 -32.59
CA LYS A 211 30.72 30.74 -32.97
C LYS A 211 31.77 31.74 -32.49
N ASP A 212 31.36 32.95 -32.15
CA ASP A 212 32.29 34.07 -31.95
C ASP A 212 32.21 34.69 -30.54
N LYS A 213 31.22 34.33 -29.72
CA LYS A 213 31.03 34.90 -28.37
C LYS A 213 30.59 33.87 -27.35
N PRO A 214 31.07 33.97 -26.10
CA PRO A 214 30.56 33.15 -25.01
C PRO A 214 29.11 33.50 -24.74
N LYS A 215 28.33 32.50 -24.30
CA LYS A 215 26.91 32.66 -23.99
C LYS A 215 26.56 31.85 -22.76
N LYS A 216 25.80 32.47 -21.85
CA LYS A 216 25.08 31.75 -20.80
C LYS A 216 23.93 30.98 -21.43
N VAL A 217 23.95 29.66 -21.32
CA VAL A 217 22.92 28.77 -21.83
C VAL A 217 22.22 28.15 -20.62
N ASN A 218 20.90 28.36 -20.55
CA ASN A 218 20.03 27.60 -19.65
C ASN A 218 19.52 26.38 -20.43
N GLN A 219 19.81 25.19 -19.90
CA GLN A 219 19.54 23.92 -20.55
C GLN A 219 18.50 23.17 -19.74
N GLN A 220 17.53 22.57 -20.41
CA GLN A 220 16.49 21.75 -19.79
C GLN A 220 16.35 20.44 -20.55
N HIS A 221 16.48 19.33 -19.84
CA HIS A 221 16.43 17.99 -20.42
C HIS A 221 15.44 17.12 -19.67
N TYR A 222 14.32 16.80 -20.31
CA TYR A 222 13.30 15.92 -19.73
C TYR A 222 13.80 14.48 -19.66
N LEU A 223 13.54 13.87 -18.51
CA LEU A 223 13.78 12.45 -18.29
C LEU A 223 12.49 11.67 -18.62
N PRO A 224 12.60 10.35 -18.88
CA PRO A 224 11.41 9.51 -18.96
C PRO A 224 10.54 9.67 -17.70
N GLU A 225 9.22 9.55 -17.85
CA GLU A 225 8.23 9.81 -16.80
C GLU A 225 8.39 8.96 -15.54
N GLU A 226 9.03 7.80 -15.67
CA GLU A 226 9.31 6.88 -14.57
C GLU A 226 10.54 7.29 -13.75
N VAL A 227 11.42 8.12 -14.31
CA VAL A 227 12.67 8.51 -13.66
C VAL A 227 12.39 9.57 -12.60
N ARG A 228 12.88 9.27 -11.40
CA ARG A 228 12.80 10.10 -10.20
C ARG A 228 14.21 10.33 -9.69
N GLN A 229 14.38 11.20 -8.70
CA GLN A 229 15.70 11.55 -8.18
C GLN A 229 16.47 10.32 -7.69
N GLU A 230 15.80 9.42 -6.97
CA GLU A 230 16.38 8.21 -6.39
C GLU A 230 16.96 7.25 -7.44
N HIS A 231 16.57 7.42 -8.71
CA HIS A 231 17.08 6.63 -9.81
C HIS A 231 18.35 7.23 -10.41
N ILE A 232 18.70 8.48 -10.10
CA ILE A 232 19.84 9.19 -10.68
C ILE A 232 21.03 9.10 -9.71
N ILE A 233 22.14 8.54 -10.18
CA ILE A 233 23.32 8.33 -9.34
C ILE A 233 24.13 9.61 -9.14
N ASP A 234 24.28 10.40 -10.19
CA ASP A 234 25.01 11.66 -10.14
C ASP A 234 24.37 12.68 -11.08
N LEU A 235 23.95 13.82 -10.51
CA LEU A 235 23.36 14.92 -11.25
C LEU A 235 24.40 15.76 -12.03
N LYS A 236 25.72 15.53 -11.88
CA LYS A 236 26.79 16.26 -12.60
C LYS A 236 26.64 17.80 -12.52
N GLY A 237 26.13 18.27 -11.38
CA GLY A 237 25.84 19.68 -11.12
C GLY A 237 24.63 20.24 -11.86
N PHE A 238 23.71 19.40 -12.34
CA PHE A 238 22.36 19.78 -12.74
C PHE A 238 21.46 19.83 -11.50
N GLU A 239 20.43 20.67 -11.58
CA GLU A 239 19.30 20.67 -10.65
C GLU A 239 18.19 19.79 -11.24
N LEU A 240 17.60 18.90 -10.44
CA LEU A 240 16.42 18.16 -10.84
C LEU A 240 15.18 18.96 -10.44
N HIS A 241 14.26 19.13 -11.39
CA HIS A 241 12.96 19.76 -11.17
C HIS A 241 11.85 18.84 -11.65
N TYR A 242 10.62 19.12 -11.25
CA TYR A 242 9.44 18.39 -11.68
C TYR A 242 8.45 19.29 -12.43
N ASP A 243 8.24 19.01 -13.72
CA ASP A 243 7.18 19.64 -14.48
C ASP A 243 5.84 18.96 -14.16
N SER A 244 4.96 19.73 -13.53
CA SER A 244 3.65 19.25 -13.09
C SER A 244 2.62 19.16 -14.21
N GLU A 245 2.79 19.95 -15.28
CA GLU A 245 1.92 19.90 -16.46
C GLU A 245 2.21 18.63 -17.26
N ASN A 246 3.49 18.35 -17.49
CA ASN A 246 3.94 17.17 -18.25
C ASN A 246 4.11 15.90 -17.39
N LYS A 247 4.05 16.03 -16.06
CA LYS A 247 4.28 14.96 -15.07
C LYS A 247 5.62 14.25 -15.24
N GLN A 248 6.66 15.02 -15.53
CA GLN A 248 7.98 14.52 -15.86
C GLN A 248 9.05 15.32 -15.13
N SER A 249 10.07 14.61 -14.64
CA SER A 249 11.26 15.24 -14.09
C SER A 249 12.15 15.76 -15.22
N TYR A 250 12.82 16.88 -15.00
CA TYR A 250 13.80 17.42 -15.95
C TYR A 250 15.04 17.93 -15.24
N LEU A 251 16.18 17.76 -15.91
CA LEU A 251 17.47 18.27 -15.48
C LEU A 251 17.66 19.68 -16.01
N SER A 252 18.02 20.61 -15.13
CA SER A 252 18.28 22.02 -15.45
C SER A 252 19.69 22.41 -15.07
N LYS A 253 20.36 23.18 -15.93
CA LYS A 253 21.66 23.78 -15.60
C LYS A 253 21.86 25.06 -16.36
N GLU A 254 22.27 26.10 -15.63
CA GLU A 254 22.77 27.34 -16.21
C GLU A 254 24.30 27.31 -16.21
N GLU A 255 24.90 27.45 -17.39
CA GLU A 255 26.35 27.57 -17.51
C GLU A 255 26.77 28.49 -18.66
N GLU A 256 27.96 29.07 -18.54
CA GLU A 256 28.58 29.87 -19.60
C GLU A 256 29.44 28.97 -20.49
N LEU A 257 29.10 28.92 -21.78
CA LEU A 257 29.84 28.17 -22.79
C LEU A 257 30.68 29.12 -23.65
N LYS A 258 31.91 28.74 -23.96
CA LYS A 258 32.79 29.43 -24.90
C LYS A 258 32.23 29.37 -26.33
N PRO A 259 32.71 30.22 -27.25
CA PRO A 259 32.26 30.19 -28.63
C PRO A 259 32.46 28.81 -29.26
N ALA A 260 31.40 28.27 -29.89
CA ALA A 260 31.35 26.92 -30.47
C ALA A 260 31.76 25.76 -29.52
N GLU A 261 31.77 25.98 -28.20
CA GLU A 261 32.06 24.91 -27.24
C GLU A 261 30.93 23.89 -27.22
N LYS A 262 31.31 22.61 -27.27
CA LYS A 262 30.42 21.47 -27.08
C LYS A 262 30.80 20.77 -25.80
N LYS A 263 29.83 20.59 -24.90
CA LYS A 263 29.97 19.78 -23.69
C LYS A 263 29.05 18.59 -23.77
N ARG A 264 29.54 17.46 -23.30
CA ARG A 264 28.79 16.21 -23.20
C ARG A 264 28.74 15.80 -21.74
N TYR A 265 27.53 15.59 -21.24
CA TYR A 265 27.26 15.10 -19.90
C TYR A 265 26.71 13.69 -19.99
N GLU A 266 27.23 12.79 -19.16
CA GLU A 266 26.74 11.42 -19.03
C GLU A 266 26.13 11.25 -17.65
N PHE A 267 24.84 10.95 -17.61
CA PHE A 267 24.11 10.64 -16.40
C PHE A 267 23.92 9.14 -16.31
N GLU A 268 24.21 8.58 -15.15
CA GLU A 268 23.95 7.19 -14.85
C GLU A 268 22.63 7.11 -14.09
N VAL A 269 21.66 6.47 -14.73
CA VAL A 269 20.33 6.26 -14.17
C VAL A 269 20.15 4.76 -13.94
N LEU A 270 19.66 4.37 -12.77
CA LEU A 270 19.29 3.00 -12.48
C LEU A 270 18.28 2.49 -13.52
N ASP A 271 18.51 1.29 -14.04
CA ASP A 271 17.55 0.61 -14.91
C ASP A 271 16.32 0.20 -14.08
N ILE A 272 15.34 1.09 -14.08
CA ILE A 272 14.03 0.92 -13.45
C ILE A 272 13.02 0.28 -14.39
N TRP A 273 13.35 0.09 -15.67
CA TRP A 273 12.42 -0.38 -16.70
C TRP A 273 12.35 -1.91 -16.71
N ARG A 274 12.25 -2.50 -15.52
CA ARG A 274 12.10 -3.93 -15.32
C ARG A 274 11.19 -4.22 -14.14
N ILE A 275 10.13 -4.99 -14.38
CA ILE A 275 9.36 -5.67 -13.33
C ILE A 275 10.29 -6.65 -12.59
N PRO A 276 10.50 -6.49 -11.28
CA PRO A 276 11.37 -7.38 -10.52
C PRO A 276 10.89 -8.82 -10.58
N GLN A 277 11.80 -9.74 -10.88
CA GLN A 277 11.50 -11.19 -10.93
C GLN A 277 10.85 -11.73 -9.64
N PRO A 278 11.25 -11.31 -8.41
CA PRO A 278 10.55 -11.72 -7.19
C PRO A 278 9.05 -11.35 -7.17
N ASN A 279 8.66 -10.24 -7.79
CA ASN A 279 7.26 -9.80 -7.84
C ASN A 279 6.45 -10.68 -8.80
N ILE A 280 7.07 -11.12 -9.90
CA ILE A 280 6.46 -12.05 -10.86
C ILE A 280 6.26 -13.42 -10.19
N GLU A 281 7.28 -13.91 -9.47
CA GLU A 281 7.20 -15.19 -8.76
C GLU A 281 6.18 -15.16 -7.60
N ASP A 282 6.04 -14.05 -6.87
CA ASP A 282 4.98 -13.89 -5.85
C ASP A 282 3.58 -14.09 -6.44
N LEU A 283 3.29 -13.46 -7.58
CA LEU A 283 1.99 -13.63 -8.25
C LEU A 283 1.81 -15.07 -8.74
N LYS A 284 2.85 -15.71 -9.29
CA LYS A 284 2.79 -17.14 -9.71
C LYS A 284 2.48 -18.05 -8.52
N ASP A 285 3.14 -17.84 -7.39
CA ASP A 285 2.97 -18.64 -6.18
C ASP A 285 1.58 -18.47 -5.58
N ARG A 286 1.14 -17.23 -5.36
CA ARG A 286 -0.22 -16.91 -4.87
C ARG A 286 -1.31 -17.50 -5.77
N THR A 287 -1.13 -17.41 -7.09
CA THR A 287 -2.04 -18.01 -8.08
C THR A 287 -2.12 -19.52 -7.89
N ARG A 288 -0.97 -20.20 -7.81
CA ARG A 288 -0.89 -21.66 -7.68
C ARG A 288 -1.51 -22.13 -6.36
N GLU A 289 -1.23 -21.46 -5.26
CA GLU A 289 -1.76 -21.81 -3.95
C GLU A 289 -3.27 -21.59 -3.87
N THR A 290 -3.75 -20.45 -4.35
CA THR A 290 -5.18 -20.13 -4.35
C THR A 290 -5.97 -21.06 -5.26
N TYR A 291 -5.45 -21.38 -6.45
CA TYR A 291 -6.12 -22.29 -7.37
C TYR A 291 -6.27 -23.71 -6.82
N LYS A 292 -5.25 -24.25 -6.14
CA LYS A 292 -5.35 -25.57 -5.48
C LYS A 292 -6.52 -25.67 -4.49
N LEU A 293 -6.86 -24.55 -3.85
CA LEU A 293 -7.99 -24.47 -2.92
C LEU A 293 -9.35 -24.32 -3.64
N LEU A 294 -9.34 -23.91 -4.91
CA LEU A 294 -10.53 -23.63 -5.72
C LEU A 294 -10.86 -24.72 -6.75
N GLU A 295 -9.89 -25.53 -7.17
CA GLU A 295 -10.02 -26.48 -8.29
C GLU A 295 -11.12 -27.53 -8.07
N ASN A 296 -11.48 -27.80 -6.81
CA ASN A 296 -12.54 -28.74 -6.43
C ASN A 296 -13.84 -28.06 -5.96
N THR A 297 -14.04 -26.78 -6.31
CA THR A 297 -15.19 -25.97 -5.88
C THR A 297 -16.11 -25.62 -7.05
N GLU A 298 -17.28 -25.01 -6.75
CA GLU A 298 -18.19 -24.50 -7.78
C GLU A 298 -17.56 -23.40 -8.67
N TYR A 299 -16.47 -22.77 -8.20
CA TYR A 299 -15.76 -21.72 -8.92
C TYR A 299 -14.59 -22.24 -9.77
N ALA A 300 -14.39 -23.56 -9.88
CA ALA A 300 -13.23 -24.14 -10.57
C ALA A 300 -13.03 -23.61 -12.01
N ASN A 301 -14.13 -23.43 -12.76
CA ASN A 301 -14.06 -22.91 -14.14
C ASN A 301 -13.65 -21.43 -14.18
N SER A 302 -14.24 -20.59 -13.32
CA SER A 302 -13.87 -19.17 -13.21
C SER A 302 -12.42 -19.02 -12.73
N ALA A 303 -12.01 -19.84 -11.76
CA ALA A 303 -10.65 -19.88 -11.27
C ALA A 303 -9.66 -20.30 -12.37
N ALA A 304 -9.99 -21.30 -13.18
CA ALA A 304 -9.15 -21.75 -14.29
C ALA A 304 -8.98 -20.66 -15.37
N TYR A 305 -10.04 -19.90 -15.67
CA TYR A 305 -9.97 -18.76 -16.59
C TYR A 305 -9.01 -17.68 -16.09
N LEU A 306 -9.13 -17.27 -14.82
CA LEU A 306 -8.22 -16.28 -14.21
C LEU A 306 -6.77 -16.78 -14.19
N VAL A 307 -6.53 -18.04 -13.82
CA VAL A 307 -5.19 -18.65 -13.83
C VAL A 307 -4.57 -18.63 -15.23
N ALA A 308 -5.35 -18.88 -16.28
CA ALA A 308 -4.86 -18.80 -17.66
C ALA A 308 -4.44 -17.38 -18.04
N SER A 309 -5.28 -16.38 -17.74
CA SER A 309 -4.98 -14.96 -17.96
C SER A 309 -3.71 -14.51 -17.22
N ILE A 310 -3.59 -14.87 -15.94
CA ILE A 310 -2.41 -14.55 -15.12
C ILE A 310 -1.16 -15.16 -15.74
N LYS A 311 -1.19 -16.46 -16.07
CA LYS A 311 -0.04 -17.15 -16.67
C LYS A 311 0.38 -16.54 -18.00
N GLU A 312 -0.59 -16.19 -18.86
CA GLU A 312 -0.30 -15.58 -20.15
C GLU A 312 0.38 -14.21 -19.99
N ASN A 313 -0.16 -13.35 -19.12
CA ASN A 313 0.41 -12.02 -18.89
C ASN A 313 1.82 -12.10 -18.29
N LEU A 314 2.03 -12.94 -17.27
CA LEU A 314 3.35 -13.10 -16.64
C LEU A 314 4.37 -13.73 -17.59
N ALA A 315 3.98 -14.69 -18.42
CA ALA A 315 4.87 -15.29 -19.41
C ALA A 315 5.33 -14.27 -20.47
N LYS A 316 4.42 -13.40 -20.94
CA LYS A 316 4.79 -12.32 -21.88
C LYS A 316 5.76 -11.31 -21.27
N ILE A 317 5.64 -11.03 -19.97
CA ILE A 317 6.59 -10.17 -19.25
C ILE A 317 7.97 -10.83 -19.18
N ASP A 318 8.03 -12.11 -18.79
CA ASP A 318 9.30 -12.84 -18.71
C ASP A 318 9.99 -12.93 -20.08
N GLU A 319 9.22 -13.29 -21.12
CA GLU A 319 9.72 -13.35 -22.50
C GLU A 319 10.26 -12.00 -22.95
N SER A 320 9.48 -10.93 -22.77
CA SER A 320 9.89 -9.63 -23.25
C SER A 320 11.10 -9.09 -22.48
N GLN A 321 11.21 -9.28 -21.16
CA GLN A 321 12.37 -8.84 -20.38
C GLN A 321 13.68 -9.57 -20.71
N SER A 322 13.61 -10.74 -21.34
CA SER A 322 14.79 -11.53 -21.70
C SER A 322 15.48 -11.09 -23.00
N GLN A 323 14.83 -10.24 -23.80
CA GLN A 323 15.34 -9.81 -25.10
C GLN A 323 16.18 -8.53 -24.98
N GLU A 324 17.36 -8.53 -25.60
CA GLU A 324 18.18 -7.33 -25.76
C GLU A 324 17.49 -6.33 -26.71
N ARG A 325 17.42 -5.07 -26.31
CA ARG A 325 16.78 -3.99 -27.08
C ARG A 325 17.49 -2.65 -26.90
N SER A 326 17.17 -1.69 -27.76
CA SER A 326 17.56 -0.30 -27.51
C SER A 326 16.87 0.25 -26.26
N LEU A 327 17.45 1.27 -25.63
CA LEU A 327 16.86 1.90 -24.45
C LEU A 327 15.41 2.38 -24.68
N LYS A 328 15.15 3.00 -25.83
CA LYS A 328 13.81 3.50 -26.16
C LYS A 328 12.78 2.36 -26.23
N GLU A 329 13.16 1.24 -26.83
CA GLU A 329 12.31 0.05 -26.90
C GLU A 329 12.16 -0.62 -25.53
N HIS A 330 13.22 -0.67 -24.73
CA HIS A 330 13.20 -1.19 -23.35
C HIS A 330 12.20 -0.42 -22.48
N ILE A 331 12.23 0.92 -22.53
CA ILE A 331 11.26 1.79 -21.83
C ILE A 331 9.83 1.52 -22.34
N SER A 332 9.65 1.44 -23.66
CA SER A 332 8.33 1.18 -24.25
C SER A 332 7.76 -0.17 -23.82
N GLU A 333 8.57 -1.23 -23.83
CA GLU A 333 8.15 -2.57 -23.43
C GLU A 333 7.87 -2.64 -21.93
N PHE A 334 8.62 -1.92 -21.11
CA PHE A 334 8.34 -1.80 -19.68
C PHE A 334 6.94 -1.24 -19.41
N ARG A 335 6.49 -0.22 -20.15
CA ARG A 335 5.14 0.35 -19.99
C ARG A 335 4.05 -0.67 -20.30
N ILE A 336 4.24 -1.42 -21.39
CA ILE A 336 3.33 -2.51 -21.77
C ILE A 336 3.33 -3.61 -20.70
N ASN A 337 4.51 -4.00 -20.22
CA ASN A 337 4.66 -4.99 -19.16
C ASN A 337 4.07 -4.55 -17.83
N SER A 338 4.15 -3.26 -17.51
CA SER A 338 3.54 -2.70 -16.30
C SER A 338 2.02 -2.83 -16.35
N GLU A 339 1.40 -2.59 -17.50
CA GLU A 339 -0.04 -2.83 -17.69
C GLU A 339 -0.39 -4.32 -17.57
N ARG A 340 0.37 -5.22 -18.22
CA ARG A 340 0.20 -6.68 -18.10
C ARG A 340 0.31 -7.16 -16.65
N PHE A 341 1.28 -6.61 -15.91
CA PHE A 341 1.51 -6.95 -14.51
C PHE A 341 0.34 -6.52 -13.63
N GLU A 342 -0.20 -5.31 -13.84
CA GLU A 342 -1.38 -4.83 -13.11
C GLU A 342 -2.65 -5.63 -13.44
N VAL A 343 -2.82 -6.10 -14.68
CA VAL A 343 -3.90 -7.03 -15.04
C VAL A 343 -3.75 -8.36 -14.29
N ALA A 344 -2.55 -8.96 -14.33
CA ALA A 344 -2.27 -10.20 -13.61
C ALA A 344 -2.52 -10.07 -12.09
N LYS A 345 -2.12 -8.93 -11.50
CA LYS A 345 -2.36 -8.64 -10.09
C LYS A 345 -3.86 -8.57 -9.76
N LYS A 346 -4.66 -7.86 -10.57
CA LYS A 346 -6.12 -7.79 -10.39
C LYS A 346 -6.79 -9.16 -10.54
N ASP A 347 -6.31 -9.97 -11.47
CA ASP A 347 -6.83 -11.33 -11.65
C ASP A 347 -6.49 -12.23 -10.45
N VAL A 348 -5.31 -12.07 -9.82
CA VAL A 348 -4.96 -12.74 -8.56
C VAL A 348 -5.88 -12.30 -7.42
N GLU A 349 -6.15 -10.99 -7.30
CA GLU A 349 -7.09 -10.46 -6.31
C GLU A 349 -8.51 -11.04 -6.51
N ALA A 350 -8.99 -11.10 -7.76
CA ALA A 350 -10.26 -11.72 -8.09
C ALA A 350 -10.29 -13.23 -7.74
N LEU A 351 -9.18 -13.94 -7.97
CA LEU A 351 -9.04 -15.35 -7.60
C LEU A 351 -9.10 -15.54 -6.08
N GLU A 352 -8.46 -14.66 -5.32
CA GLU A 352 -8.51 -14.64 -3.86
C GLU A 352 -9.92 -14.32 -3.33
N ASP A 353 -10.67 -13.46 -4.02
CA ASP A 353 -12.06 -13.16 -3.69
C ASP A 353 -13.00 -14.35 -3.93
N LEU A 354 -12.77 -15.15 -4.99
CA LEU A 354 -13.48 -16.43 -5.17
C LEU A 354 -13.21 -17.37 -3.98
N LEU A 355 -11.97 -17.42 -3.50
CA LEU A 355 -11.61 -18.24 -2.34
C LEU A 355 -12.30 -17.75 -1.06
N ARG A 356 -12.44 -16.44 -0.86
CA ARG A 356 -13.21 -15.86 0.26
C ARG A 356 -14.68 -16.28 0.18
N ALA A 357 -15.29 -16.23 -1.00
CA ALA A 357 -16.69 -16.65 -1.19
C ALA A 357 -16.89 -18.14 -0.85
N VAL A 358 -15.94 -19.02 -1.23
CA VAL A 358 -15.96 -20.44 -0.84
C VAL A 358 -15.92 -20.61 0.67
N ARG A 359 -15.02 -19.88 1.35
CA ARG A 359 -14.88 -19.95 2.82
C ARG A 359 -16.16 -19.51 3.52
N GLU A 360 -16.77 -18.41 3.09
CA GLU A 360 -18.05 -17.95 3.63
C GLU A 360 -19.17 -18.98 3.43
N ASN A 361 -19.27 -19.58 2.25
CA ASN A 361 -20.28 -20.60 1.96
C ASN A 361 -20.10 -21.85 2.84
N LEU A 362 -18.85 -22.29 3.06
CA LEU A 362 -18.51 -23.38 3.97
C LEU A 362 -18.94 -23.05 5.41
N GLU A 363 -18.60 -21.87 5.93
CA GLU A 363 -18.97 -21.44 7.27
C GLU A 363 -20.49 -21.39 7.45
N ARG A 364 -21.22 -20.81 6.49
CA ARG A 364 -22.69 -20.78 6.50
C ARG A 364 -23.29 -22.18 6.45
N SER A 365 -22.71 -23.11 5.67
CA SER A 365 -23.17 -24.50 5.59
C SER A 365 -22.93 -25.27 6.90
N LEU A 366 -21.79 -25.07 7.55
CA LEU A 366 -21.47 -25.65 8.86
C LEU A 366 -22.41 -25.12 9.93
N LEU A 367 -22.61 -23.79 9.99
CA LEU A 367 -23.57 -23.16 10.90
C LEU A 367 -24.98 -23.68 10.66
N LYS A 368 -25.42 -23.83 9.41
CA LYS A 368 -26.74 -24.40 9.07
C LYS A 368 -26.88 -25.86 9.52
N ASN A 369 -25.82 -26.66 9.39
CA ASN A 369 -25.81 -28.05 9.86
C ASN A 369 -25.82 -28.15 11.39
N VAL A 370 -25.08 -27.28 12.08
CA VAL A 370 -25.11 -27.17 13.54
C VAL A 370 -26.48 -26.70 14.02
N LEU A 371 -27.07 -25.68 13.40
CA LEU A 371 -28.41 -25.18 13.71
C LEU A 371 -29.48 -26.26 13.49
N LYS A 372 -29.43 -27.02 12.39
CA LYS A 372 -30.32 -28.17 12.17
C LYS A 372 -30.18 -29.22 13.27
N ARG A 373 -28.95 -29.55 13.70
CA ARG A 373 -28.71 -30.49 14.81
C ARG A 373 -29.25 -29.95 16.14
N VAL A 374 -29.03 -28.68 16.44
CA VAL A 374 -29.58 -28.02 17.65
C VAL A 374 -31.12 -27.98 17.61
N GLN A 375 -31.71 -27.74 16.44
CA GLN A 375 -33.16 -27.76 16.28
C GLN A 375 -33.75 -29.17 16.44
N SER A 376 -33.06 -30.22 15.97
CA SER A 376 -33.43 -31.61 16.29
C SER A 376 -33.26 -31.97 17.77
N LEU A 377 -32.35 -31.30 18.49
CA LEU A 377 -32.24 -31.47 19.95
C LEU A 377 -33.38 -30.76 20.70
N LYS A 378 -33.90 -29.64 20.17
CA LYS A 378 -35.11 -28.99 20.72
C LYS A 378 -36.37 -29.84 20.55
N SER A 379 -36.50 -30.60 19.46
CA SER A 379 -37.60 -31.56 19.33
C SER A 379 -37.43 -32.74 20.29
N LEU A 380 -36.20 -33.19 20.57
CA LEU A 380 -35.92 -34.13 21.66
C LEU A 380 -36.28 -33.58 23.04
N ALA A 381 -36.01 -32.29 23.31
CA ALA A 381 -36.42 -31.64 24.56
C ALA A 381 -37.94 -31.54 24.69
N ALA A 382 -38.67 -31.34 23.58
CA ALA A 382 -40.14 -31.39 23.57
C ALA A 382 -40.68 -32.80 23.82
N ILE A 383 -40.03 -33.84 23.28
CA ILE A 383 -40.35 -35.26 23.54
C ILE A 383 -40.05 -35.61 25.01
N ALA A 384 -38.93 -35.17 25.57
CA ALA A 384 -38.60 -35.33 26.98
C ALA A 384 -39.63 -34.61 27.87
N LYS A 385 -39.99 -33.37 27.54
CA LYS A 385 -41.02 -32.62 28.28
C LYS A 385 -42.40 -33.30 28.18
N ALA A 386 -42.76 -33.88 27.03
CA ALA A 386 -44.00 -34.65 26.88
C ALA A 386 -44.00 -35.95 27.69
N LEU A 387 -42.85 -36.62 27.80
CA LEU A 387 -42.66 -37.82 28.63
C LEU A 387 -42.65 -37.51 30.13
N PHE A 388 -42.20 -36.33 30.56
CA PHE A 388 -42.03 -36.00 31.99
C PHE A 388 -43.11 -35.05 32.57
N ASN A 389 -44.06 -34.55 31.79
CA ASN A 389 -45.03 -33.53 32.24
C ASN A 389 -46.43 -34.07 32.62
N LYS A 390 -46.54 -35.33 33.04
CA LYS A 390 -47.75 -35.85 33.70
C LYS A 390 -47.36 -36.74 34.87
N ASN A 391 -48.10 -36.61 35.98
CA ASN A 391 -48.02 -37.39 37.22
C ASN A 391 -47.93 -38.90 36.94
N MET A 392 -46.73 -39.40 36.64
CA MET A 392 -46.48 -40.82 36.57
C MET A 392 -46.30 -41.34 38.00
N PRO A 393 -47.02 -42.40 38.40
CA PRO A 393 -46.82 -43.00 39.70
C PRO A 393 -45.35 -43.46 39.82
N LEU A 394 -44.76 -43.26 41.00
CA LEU A 394 -43.32 -43.47 41.25
C LEU A 394 -42.81 -44.84 40.75
N ASN A 395 -43.66 -45.86 40.82
CA ASN A 395 -43.35 -47.22 40.38
C ASN A 395 -43.13 -47.33 38.86
N THR A 396 -43.83 -46.54 38.04
CA THR A 396 -43.66 -46.52 36.58
C THR A 396 -42.40 -45.76 36.19
N MET A 397 -42.09 -44.67 36.90
CA MET A 397 -40.85 -43.91 36.69
C MET A 397 -39.61 -44.76 37.03
N LEU A 398 -39.65 -45.49 38.15
CA LEU A 398 -38.57 -46.41 38.55
C LEU A 398 -38.42 -47.56 37.54
N GLY A 399 -39.53 -48.11 37.05
CA GLY A 399 -39.53 -49.15 36.01
C GLY A 399 -38.90 -48.68 34.69
N ILE A 400 -39.18 -47.44 34.27
CA ILE A 400 -38.56 -46.85 33.07
C ILE A 400 -37.07 -46.61 33.28
N ILE A 401 -36.66 -46.08 34.44
CA ILE A 401 -35.24 -45.85 34.76
C ILE A 401 -34.47 -47.18 34.75
N ILE A 402 -35.00 -48.21 35.42
CA ILE A 402 -34.40 -49.56 35.44
C ILE A 402 -34.36 -50.15 34.03
N GLY A 403 -35.42 -49.96 33.22
CA GLY A 403 -35.45 -50.40 31.83
C GLY A 403 -34.38 -49.74 30.95
N VAL A 404 -34.19 -48.42 31.08
CA VAL A 404 -33.17 -47.67 30.33
C VAL A 404 -31.77 -48.07 30.79
N VAL A 405 -31.53 -48.18 32.09
CA VAL A 405 -30.22 -48.60 32.64
C VAL A 405 -29.89 -50.04 32.22
N GLY A 406 -30.87 -50.94 32.26
CA GLY A 406 -30.72 -52.32 31.79
C GLY A 406 -30.43 -52.40 30.28
N PHE A 407 -31.13 -51.60 29.48
CA PHE A 407 -30.91 -51.54 28.03
C PHE A 407 -29.53 -50.98 27.67
N VAL A 408 -29.10 -49.90 28.34
CA VAL A 408 -27.75 -49.33 28.14
C VAL A 408 -26.68 -50.33 28.59
N GLY A 409 -26.84 -50.99 29.74
CA GLY A 409 -25.93 -52.04 30.20
C GLY A 409 -25.82 -53.18 29.19
N PHE A 410 -26.95 -53.65 28.66
CA PHE A 410 -26.99 -54.67 27.61
C PHE A 410 -26.28 -54.23 26.32
N MET A 411 -26.57 -53.03 25.83
CA MET A 411 -25.91 -52.47 24.62
C MET A 411 -24.39 -52.34 24.81
N THR A 412 -23.95 -52.00 26.02
CA THR A 412 -22.52 -51.89 26.35
C THR A 412 -21.84 -53.25 26.31
N VAL A 413 -22.49 -54.29 26.86
CA VAL A 413 -22.00 -55.68 26.81
C VAL A 413 -21.95 -56.20 25.37
N VAL A 414 -23.00 -55.94 24.57
CA VAL A 414 -23.03 -56.34 23.15
C VAL A 414 -21.90 -55.66 22.37
N ASN A 415 -21.70 -54.34 22.56
CA ASN A 415 -20.58 -53.63 21.94
C ASN A 415 -19.22 -54.18 22.37
N PHE A 416 -19.05 -54.53 23.66
CA PHE A 416 -17.81 -55.10 24.16
C PHE A 416 -17.53 -56.49 23.55
N ILE A 417 -18.56 -57.31 23.35
CA ILE A 417 -18.44 -58.62 22.67
C ILE A 417 -18.11 -58.44 21.18
N ILE A 418 -18.75 -57.49 20.49
CA ILE A 418 -18.47 -57.19 19.08
C ILE A 418 -17.03 -56.69 18.93
N TRP A 419 -16.60 -55.77 19.80
CA TRP A 419 -15.23 -55.26 19.81
C TRP A 419 -14.20 -56.36 20.12
N GLY A 420 -14.48 -57.22 21.11
CA GLY A 420 -13.63 -58.37 21.46
C GLY A 420 -13.53 -59.43 20.35
N ARG A 421 -14.58 -59.58 19.53
CA ARG A 421 -14.53 -60.45 18.34
C ARG A 421 -13.73 -59.82 17.19
N ARG A 422 -13.89 -58.51 16.94
CA ARG A 422 -13.11 -57.78 15.93
C ARG A 422 -11.62 -57.69 16.27
N SER A 423 -11.25 -57.55 17.54
CA SER A 423 -9.84 -57.49 17.93
C SER A 423 -9.10 -58.82 17.76
N LYS A 424 -9.81 -59.95 17.78
CA LYS A 424 -9.23 -61.28 17.48
C LYS A 424 -9.01 -61.49 15.99
N THR A 425 -9.85 -60.96 15.10
CA THR A 425 -9.65 -61.08 13.65
C THR A 425 -8.46 -60.23 13.18
N ILE A 426 -8.30 -59.02 13.71
CA ILE A 426 -7.17 -58.13 13.37
C ILE A 426 -5.82 -58.78 13.72
N LYS A 427 -5.72 -59.47 14.88
CA LYS A 427 -4.49 -60.19 15.25
C LYS A 427 -4.20 -61.42 14.40
N ILE A 428 -5.20 -62.05 13.79
CA ILE A 428 -5.02 -63.21 12.92
C ILE A 428 -4.56 -62.76 11.52
N ASP A 429 -5.04 -61.61 11.05
CA ASP A 429 -4.65 -61.03 9.76
C ASP A 429 -3.22 -60.45 9.82
N GLU A 430 -2.84 -59.74 10.90
CA GLU A 430 -1.46 -59.28 11.12
C GLU A 430 -0.46 -60.45 11.17
N HIS A 431 -0.83 -61.56 11.82
CA HIS A 431 0.05 -62.73 11.94
C HIS A 431 0.15 -63.55 10.64
N LYS A 432 -0.85 -63.46 9.75
CA LYS A 432 -0.80 -64.05 8.40
C LYS A 432 0.04 -63.21 7.43
N GLU A 433 -0.06 -61.89 7.47
CA GLU A 433 0.76 -60.99 6.66
C GLU A 433 2.26 -61.07 7.04
N GLU A 434 2.57 -61.28 8.33
CA GLU A 434 3.95 -61.48 8.79
C GLU A 434 4.58 -62.82 8.36
N VAL A 435 3.75 -63.86 8.16
CA VAL A 435 4.21 -65.19 7.72
C VAL A 435 4.36 -65.23 6.19
N GLU A 436 3.40 -64.68 5.44
CA GLU A 436 3.52 -64.56 3.98
C GLU A 436 4.61 -63.57 3.54
N GLY A 437 4.89 -62.53 4.33
CA GLY A 437 5.99 -61.58 4.09
C GLY A 437 7.38 -62.16 4.32
N LYS A 438 7.51 -63.23 5.12
CA LYS A 438 8.76 -63.95 5.37
C LYS A 438 9.04 -65.05 4.35
N GLU A 439 8.01 -65.71 3.82
CA GLU A 439 8.18 -66.74 2.76
C GLU A 439 8.53 -66.16 1.39
N LYS A 440 8.18 -64.89 1.10
CA LYS A 440 8.56 -64.21 -0.16
C LYS A 440 9.98 -63.62 -0.17
N LYS A 441 10.76 -63.80 0.90
CA LYS A 441 12.12 -63.24 1.07
C LYS A 441 13.24 -64.30 1.17
N VAL A 442 12.96 -65.56 0.81
CA VAL A 442 13.97 -66.64 0.72
C VAL A 442 14.18 -67.03 -0.74
#